data_AF-A0A7X8C6G8-F1
#
_entry.id   AF-A0A7X8C6G8-F1
#
_cell.length_a   1.000
_cell.length_b   1.000
_cell.length_c   1.000
_cell.angle_alpha   90.00
_cell.angle_beta   90.00
_cell.angle_gamma   90.00
#
_symmetry.space_group_name_H-M   'P 1'
#
loop_
_entity.id
_entity.type
_entity.pdbx_description
1 polymer ?
#
loop_
_entity_poly.entity_id
_entity_poly.type
_entity_poly.pdbx_seq_one_letter_code
_entity_poly.pdbx_strand_id
1 'polypeptide(L)'
;VDILKQPYASFRQDQAELYKSRKQTDYKKLDTLVFKLMGGPYNSLYMDVMKNPDYLFTEKMQDNYEFSFDRTTYIDHHLIYIINFKQRPSVSIPLYYGKLYIDAESLALRSAIFHLDLTDKEKSASLLIRKKPLNAKVFLTNASYRMDYIEKDGKWYYNYSRIELDFKIDWKRKLFNSNYYTVIEMVVTDWENATEEKKLKNKLRPTVIIGDEVSGFSDPEFWGTYNVIEPEKPIESAIKKIQKQLEKRK
;
A
#
# COMPACT_ATOMS: atom_id res chain seq x y z
N VAL A 1 -6.67 7.76 10.44
CA VAL A 1 -5.22 7.51 10.57
C VAL A 1 -4.58 8.78 10.07
N ASP A 2 -3.65 9.33 10.82
CA ASP A 2 -3.01 10.60 10.49
C ASP A 2 -1.56 10.32 10.15
N ILE A 3 -1.11 10.87 9.02
CA ILE A 3 0.24 10.65 8.51
C ILE A 3 0.99 11.97 8.54
N LEU A 4 2.07 12.02 9.32
CA LEU A 4 3.03 13.10 9.25
C LEU A 4 4.06 12.78 8.16
N LYS A 5 3.76 13.25 6.94
CA LYS A 5 4.68 13.13 5.79
C LYS A 5 5.90 14.01 5.98
N GLN A 6 7.08 13.46 5.70
CA GLN A 6 8.33 14.20 5.63
C GLN A 6 8.58 14.67 4.18
N PRO A 7 9.23 15.83 3.97
CA PRO A 7 9.62 16.29 2.64
C PRO A 7 10.40 15.21 1.89
N TYR A 8 10.20 15.09 0.57
CA TYR A 8 10.81 14.00 -0.22
C TYR A 8 12.35 14.00 -0.15
N ALA A 9 12.97 15.18 -0.13
CA ALA A 9 14.42 15.33 0.02
C ALA A 9 14.96 15.02 1.44
N SER A 10 14.11 14.81 2.45
CA SER A 10 14.53 14.52 3.82
C SER A 10 14.81 13.03 4.02
N PHE A 11 15.87 12.66 4.74
CA PHE A 11 16.11 11.28 5.16
C PHE A 11 15.20 10.80 6.30
N ARG A 12 14.36 11.69 6.85
CA ARG A 12 13.42 11.33 7.92
C ARG A 12 12.30 10.44 7.39
N GLN A 13 11.94 9.44 8.19
CA GLN A 13 10.82 8.57 7.91
C GLN A 13 9.49 9.26 8.23
N ASP A 14 8.49 8.95 7.41
CA ASP A 14 7.10 9.31 7.69
C ASP A 14 6.63 8.66 9.00
N GLN A 15 5.68 9.30 9.67
CA GLN A 15 5.11 8.80 10.91
C GLN A 15 3.61 8.65 10.77
N ALA A 16 3.04 7.65 11.41
CA ALA A 16 1.61 7.40 11.41
C ALA A 16 1.05 7.35 12.83
N GLU A 17 -0.17 7.84 13.02
CA GLU A 17 -0.96 7.73 14.25
C GLU A 17 -2.34 7.14 13.92
N LEU A 18 -2.76 6.16 14.72
CA LEU A 18 -4.09 5.57 14.58
C LEU A 18 -5.07 6.30 15.51
N TYR A 19 -5.92 7.14 14.93
CA TYR A 19 -6.97 7.80 15.71
C TYR A 19 -8.16 6.88 16.01
N LYS A 20 -8.66 6.16 14.99
CA LYS A 20 -9.78 5.23 15.09
C LYS A 20 -9.59 4.05 14.15
N SER A 21 -10.04 2.88 14.57
CA SER A 21 -10.03 1.64 13.77
C SER A 21 -11.27 0.81 14.05
N ARG A 22 -11.72 0.03 13.06
CA ARG A 22 -12.75 -1.00 13.23
C ARG A 22 -12.28 -2.31 12.65
N LYS A 23 -12.58 -3.39 13.37
CA LYS A 23 -12.33 -4.76 12.94
C LYS A 23 -13.67 -5.48 12.83
N GLN A 24 -13.95 -6.03 11.67
CA GLN A 24 -15.03 -7.00 11.48
C GLN A 24 -14.37 -8.33 11.10
N THR A 25 -14.70 -9.39 11.82
CA THR A 25 -14.13 -10.71 11.58
C THR A 25 -15.22 -11.75 11.76
N ASP A 26 -15.42 -12.60 10.76
CA ASP A 26 -16.30 -13.75 10.87
C ASP A 26 -15.50 -14.95 11.39
N TYR A 27 -15.66 -15.26 12.69
CA TYR A 27 -14.96 -16.35 13.35
C TYR A 27 -15.56 -17.74 13.08
N LYS A 28 -16.69 -17.85 12.35
CA LYS A 28 -17.36 -19.15 12.12
C LYS A 28 -16.62 -20.08 11.15
N LYS A 29 -15.57 -19.61 10.46
CA LYS A 29 -14.78 -20.38 9.46
C LYS A 29 -13.32 -20.66 9.87
N LEU A 30 -12.95 -20.40 11.12
CA LEU A 30 -11.56 -20.15 11.54
C LEU A 30 -10.75 -21.37 11.96
N ASP A 31 -11.14 -22.57 11.52
CA ASP A 31 -10.64 -23.82 12.12
C ASP A 31 -9.22 -24.22 11.68
N THR A 32 -8.36 -23.32 11.16
CA THR A 32 -6.99 -23.73 10.78
C THR A 32 -5.88 -22.66 10.89
N LEU A 33 -6.12 -21.35 10.68
CA LEU A 33 -5.03 -20.36 10.74
C LEU A 33 -5.52 -18.92 10.90
N VAL A 34 -4.88 -18.18 11.81
CA VAL A 34 -5.05 -16.72 11.94
C VAL A 34 -4.05 -16.02 11.02
N PHE A 35 -4.56 -15.37 9.98
CA PHE A 35 -3.76 -14.49 9.13
C PHE A 35 -3.61 -13.11 9.79
N LYS A 36 -2.37 -12.60 9.87
CA LYS A 36 -2.09 -11.27 10.43
C LYS A 36 -1.18 -10.51 9.48
N LEU A 37 -1.59 -9.29 9.17
CA LEU A 37 -0.80 -8.35 8.39
C LEU A 37 -0.09 -7.36 9.32
N MET A 38 1.24 -7.38 9.27
CA MET A 38 2.11 -6.39 9.91
C MET A 38 2.25 -5.15 9.02
N GLY A 39 2.49 -3.98 9.59
CA GLY A 39 2.78 -2.75 8.83
C GLY A 39 1.71 -1.69 9.01
N GLY A 40 0.44 -2.09 8.95
CA GLY A 40 -0.67 -1.14 8.88
C GLY A 40 -0.44 -0.12 7.75
N PRO A 41 -0.56 1.20 8.01
CA PRO A 41 -0.35 2.23 7.00
C PRO A 41 1.09 2.29 6.46
N TYR A 42 2.08 1.75 7.19
CA TYR A 42 3.47 1.75 6.73
C TYR A 42 3.71 0.86 5.52
N ASN A 43 2.85 -0.14 5.26
CA ASN A 43 2.92 -0.92 4.02
C ASN A 43 2.77 -0.02 2.79
N SER A 44 1.85 0.95 2.85
CA SER A 44 1.66 1.93 1.79
C SER A 44 2.77 2.99 1.78
N LEU A 45 3.19 3.47 2.95
CA LEU A 45 4.21 4.54 3.05
C LEU A 45 5.59 4.09 2.57
N TYR A 46 6.01 2.87 2.88
CA TYR A 46 7.30 2.36 2.40
C TYR A 46 7.31 2.14 0.88
N MET A 47 6.14 1.89 0.29
CA MET A 47 6.01 1.73 -1.16
C MET A 47 5.74 3.04 -1.90
N ASP A 48 5.73 4.19 -1.20
CA ASP A 48 5.75 5.51 -1.83
C ASP A 48 7.07 5.68 -2.61
N VAL A 49 7.02 5.41 -3.91
CA VAL A 49 8.17 5.37 -4.83
C VAL A 49 8.90 6.71 -4.92
N MET A 50 8.19 7.84 -4.94
CA MET A 50 8.83 9.15 -4.92
C MET A 50 9.60 9.40 -3.63
N LYS A 51 9.06 8.96 -2.50
CA LYS A 51 9.68 9.16 -1.19
C LYS A 51 10.81 8.16 -0.92
N ASN A 52 10.63 6.92 -1.34
CA ASN A 52 11.50 5.80 -1.02
C ASN A 52 11.79 4.95 -2.28
N PRO A 53 12.47 5.52 -3.29
CA PRO A 53 12.69 4.84 -4.57
C PRO A 53 13.47 3.51 -4.42
N ASP A 54 14.31 3.40 -3.39
CA ASP A 54 15.16 2.24 -3.14
C ASP A 54 14.37 0.96 -2.81
N TYR A 55 13.16 1.06 -2.24
CA TYR A 55 12.32 -0.13 -2.01
C TYR A 55 11.86 -0.79 -3.30
N LEU A 56 11.68 0.00 -4.37
CA LEU A 56 11.32 -0.52 -5.68
C LEU A 56 12.57 -0.83 -6.52
N PHE A 57 13.47 0.13 -6.64
CA PHE A 57 14.54 0.07 -7.63
C PHE A 57 15.90 -0.38 -7.10
N THR A 58 16.04 -0.53 -5.78
CA THR A 58 17.33 -0.81 -5.10
C THR A 58 18.38 0.28 -5.36
N GLU A 59 19.49 0.25 -4.63
CA GLU A 59 20.61 1.19 -4.86
C GLU A 59 21.25 1.03 -6.25
N LYS A 60 21.12 -0.14 -6.89
CA LYS A 60 21.74 -0.48 -8.18
C LYS A 60 20.72 -0.62 -9.31
N MET A 61 19.85 0.38 -9.47
CA MET A 61 18.76 0.37 -10.45
C MET A 61 19.21 -0.03 -11.88
N GLN A 62 20.29 0.55 -12.40
CA GLN A 62 20.75 0.33 -13.79
C GLN A 62 21.26 -1.10 -14.02
N ASP A 63 21.91 -1.68 -13.01
CA ASP A 63 22.44 -3.05 -13.04
C ASP A 63 21.31 -4.07 -12.91
N ASN A 64 20.24 -3.71 -12.20
CA ASN A 64 19.19 -4.65 -11.82
C ASN A 64 17.98 -4.63 -12.78
N TYR A 65 17.75 -3.52 -13.47
CA TYR A 65 16.54 -3.30 -14.26
C TYR A 65 16.81 -2.93 -15.72
N GLU A 66 15.89 -3.36 -16.58
CA GLU A 66 15.72 -2.86 -17.93
C GLU A 66 14.51 -1.93 -17.98
N PHE A 67 14.70 -0.78 -18.64
CA PHE A 67 13.64 0.18 -18.90
C PHE A 67 13.36 0.24 -20.40
N SER A 68 12.09 0.36 -20.76
CA SER A 68 11.70 0.57 -22.16
C SER A 68 10.52 1.52 -22.22
N PHE A 69 10.57 2.44 -23.18
CA PHE A 69 9.44 3.30 -23.48
C PHE A 69 8.31 2.45 -24.10
N ASP A 70 7.10 2.55 -23.54
CA ASP A 70 5.91 1.88 -24.07
C ASP A 70 5.24 2.77 -25.12
N ARG A 71 4.62 3.86 -24.65
CA ARG A 71 3.86 4.81 -25.44
C ARG A 71 3.59 6.08 -24.65
N THR A 72 2.97 7.06 -25.31
CA THR A 72 2.33 8.19 -24.63
C THR A 72 0.83 7.94 -24.46
N THR A 73 0.22 8.60 -23.48
CA THR A 73 -1.23 8.68 -23.29
C THR A 73 -1.60 10.04 -22.73
N TYR A 74 -2.89 10.36 -22.65
CA TYR A 74 -3.38 11.50 -21.89
C TYR A 74 -4.12 11.04 -20.64
N ILE A 75 -3.88 11.69 -19.50
CA ILE A 75 -4.64 11.51 -18.27
C ILE A 75 -5.00 12.91 -17.74
N ASP A 76 -6.29 13.18 -17.60
CA ASP A 76 -6.83 14.49 -17.19
C ASP A 76 -6.23 15.68 -17.97
N HIS A 77 -6.08 15.52 -19.30
CA HIS A 77 -5.48 16.51 -20.24
C HIS A 77 -3.96 16.70 -20.15
N HIS A 78 -3.26 15.93 -19.30
CA HIS A 78 -1.80 15.92 -19.29
C HIS A 78 -1.26 14.82 -20.19
N LEU A 79 -0.21 15.14 -20.96
CA LEU A 79 0.55 14.15 -21.71
C LEU A 79 1.39 13.31 -20.73
N ILE A 80 1.26 11.99 -20.80
CA ILE A 80 1.91 11.04 -19.90
C ILE A 80 2.80 10.09 -20.71
N TYR A 81 4.05 9.94 -20.29
CA TYR A 81 4.96 8.90 -20.76
C TYR A 81 4.77 7.62 -19.95
N ILE A 82 4.61 6.50 -20.64
CA ILE A 82 4.54 5.18 -20.01
C ILE A 82 5.88 4.49 -20.22
N ILE A 83 6.57 4.20 -19.11
CA ILE A 83 7.85 3.48 -19.11
C ILE A 83 7.66 2.13 -18.45
N ASN A 84 7.94 1.06 -19.18
CA ASN A 84 8.00 -0.28 -18.62
C ASN A 84 9.34 -0.46 -17.90
N PHE A 85 9.33 -1.19 -16.79
CA PHE A 85 10.54 -1.69 -16.16
C PHE A 85 10.38 -3.16 -15.80
N LYS A 86 11.47 -3.92 -15.86
CA LYS A 86 11.52 -5.32 -15.45
C LYS A 86 12.91 -5.68 -14.98
N GLN A 87 12.99 -6.64 -14.05
CA GLN A 87 14.27 -7.18 -13.61
C GLN A 87 15.07 -7.78 -14.77
N ARG A 88 16.40 -7.64 -14.73
CA ARG A 88 17.29 -8.28 -15.71
C ARG A 88 17.39 -9.78 -15.45
N PRO A 89 17.57 -10.61 -16.49
CA PRO A 89 17.73 -12.06 -16.34
C PRO A 89 18.92 -12.50 -15.47
N SER A 90 19.95 -11.65 -15.35
CA SER A 90 21.14 -11.91 -14.52
C SER A 90 20.89 -11.77 -13.02
N VAL A 91 19.76 -11.15 -12.62
CA VAL A 91 19.43 -10.94 -11.21
C VAL A 91 18.71 -12.17 -10.67
N SER A 92 19.28 -12.77 -9.63
CA SER A 92 18.78 -14.03 -9.04
C SER A 92 17.84 -13.83 -7.85
N ILE A 93 17.78 -12.61 -7.31
CA ILE A 93 16.82 -12.21 -6.27
C ILE A 93 15.52 -11.74 -6.94
N PRO A 94 14.34 -12.08 -6.40
CA PRO A 94 13.09 -11.56 -6.92
C PRO A 94 13.02 -10.05 -6.76
N LEU A 95 12.91 -9.35 -7.88
CA LEU A 95 12.67 -7.92 -7.97
C LEU A 95 11.31 -7.67 -8.63
N TYR A 96 11.01 -6.40 -8.90
CA TYR A 96 9.72 -6.00 -9.41
C TYR A 96 9.69 -5.90 -10.94
N TYR A 97 8.48 -5.78 -11.50
CA TYR A 97 8.27 -5.36 -12.87
C TYR A 97 6.97 -4.56 -12.95
N GLY A 98 6.86 -3.67 -13.92
CA GLY A 98 5.68 -2.82 -14.01
C GLY A 98 5.80 -1.66 -14.97
N LYS A 99 4.97 -0.66 -14.72
CA LYS A 99 4.84 0.56 -15.51
C LYS A 99 4.90 1.79 -14.62
N LEU A 100 5.68 2.76 -15.05
CA LEU A 100 5.72 4.12 -14.52
C LEU A 100 4.96 5.03 -15.46
N TYR A 101 4.05 5.83 -14.92
CA TYR A 101 3.30 6.84 -15.63
C TYR A 101 3.89 8.19 -15.24
N ILE A 102 4.61 8.83 -16.15
CA ILE A 102 5.39 10.04 -15.89
C ILE A 102 4.73 11.20 -16.61
N ASP A 103 4.42 12.28 -15.90
CA ASP A 103 3.93 13.51 -16.49
C ASP A 103 4.99 14.13 -17.40
N ALA A 104 4.65 14.42 -18.66
CA ALA A 104 5.62 14.84 -19.66
C ALA A 104 6.15 16.27 -19.46
N GLU A 105 5.39 17.12 -18.76
CA GLU A 105 5.78 18.51 -18.51
C GLU A 105 6.67 18.62 -17.28
N SER A 106 6.25 18.04 -16.16
CA SER A 106 6.97 18.11 -14.88
C SER A 106 8.00 16.99 -14.67
N LEU A 107 7.96 15.93 -15.49
CA LEU A 107 8.73 14.69 -15.33
C LEU A 107 8.49 13.97 -14.00
N ALA A 108 7.42 14.31 -13.29
CA ALA A 108 7.04 13.68 -12.05
C ALA A 108 6.28 12.37 -12.31
N LEU A 109 6.42 11.43 -11.38
CA LEU A 109 5.67 10.17 -11.38
C LEU A 109 4.18 10.42 -11.05
N ARG A 110 3.28 10.28 -12.01
CA ARG A 110 1.84 10.35 -11.75
C ARG A 110 1.29 9.08 -11.11
N SER A 111 1.77 7.93 -11.57
CA SER A 111 1.40 6.63 -11.01
C SER A 111 2.52 5.61 -11.23
N ALA A 112 2.63 4.65 -10.31
CA ALA A 112 3.43 3.46 -10.49
C ALA A 112 2.55 2.23 -10.26
N ILE A 113 2.50 1.34 -11.24
CA ILE A 113 1.80 0.06 -11.16
C ILE A 113 2.83 -1.04 -11.36
N PHE A 114 3.04 -1.87 -10.35
CA PHE A 114 4.11 -2.85 -10.36
C PHE A 114 3.81 -4.09 -9.54
N HIS A 115 4.58 -5.14 -9.80
CA HIS A 115 4.34 -6.48 -9.31
C HIS A 115 5.67 -7.09 -8.90
N LEU A 116 5.68 -7.91 -7.84
CA LEU A 116 6.85 -8.71 -7.50
C LEU A 116 6.96 -9.89 -8.48
N ASP A 117 8.17 -10.20 -8.96
CA ASP A 117 8.41 -11.43 -9.71
C ASP A 117 8.26 -12.66 -8.78
N LEU A 118 7.29 -13.51 -9.08
CA LEU A 118 6.96 -14.71 -8.28
C LEU A 118 7.52 -16.01 -8.89
N THR A 119 8.40 -15.92 -9.90
CA THR A 119 8.99 -17.08 -10.58
C THR A 119 9.71 -17.99 -9.59
N ASP A 120 10.53 -17.41 -8.70
CA ASP A 120 11.13 -18.12 -7.57
C ASP A 120 10.19 -18.01 -6.34
N LYS A 121 9.31 -19.00 -6.19
CA LYS A 121 8.27 -19.02 -5.16
C LYS A 121 8.81 -18.99 -3.74
N GLU A 122 9.96 -19.62 -3.48
CA GLU A 122 10.54 -19.68 -2.13
C GLU A 122 11.22 -18.35 -1.79
N LYS A 123 12.00 -17.78 -2.71
CA LYS A 123 12.62 -16.47 -2.47
C LYS A 123 11.58 -15.36 -2.37
N SER A 124 10.60 -15.30 -3.27
CA SER A 124 9.56 -14.26 -3.24
C SER A 124 8.75 -14.33 -1.95
N ALA A 125 8.37 -15.54 -1.51
CA ALA A 125 7.71 -15.75 -0.23
C ALA A 125 8.56 -15.26 0.95
N SER A 126 9.87 -15.49 0.94
CA SER A 126 10.77 -15.06 2.03
C SER A 126 10.88 -13.54 2.20
N LEU A 127 10.59 -12.76 1.14
CA LEU A 127 10.63 -11.30 1.20
C LEU A 127 9.46 -10.71 1.99
N LEU A 128 8.28 -11.35 1.96
CA LEU A 128 7.05 -10.81 2.54
C LEU A 128 6.58 -11.58 3.79
N ILE A 129 7.02 -12.83 3.97
CA ILE A 129 6.53 -13.70 5.05
C ILE A 129 7.48 -13.65 6.25
N ARG A 130 7.02 -12.96 7.31
CA ARG A 130 7.79 -12.87 8.56
C ARG A 130 7.73 -14.14 9.41
N LYS A 131 6.57 -14.79 9.50
CA LYS A 131 6.33 -15.97 10.34
C LYS A 131 5.28 -16.87 9.71
N LYS A 132 5.51 -18.18 9.77
CA LYS A 132 4.56 -19.21 9.31
C LYS A 132 4.56 -20.43 10.25
N PRO A 133 3.49 -21.23 10.29
CA PRO A 133 3.49 -22.52 10.99
C PRO A 133 4.55 -23.48 10.42
N LEU A 134 5.11 -24.34 11.28
CA LEU A 134 6.15 -25.31 10.88
C LEU A 134 5.66 -26.32 9.83
N ASN A 135 4.38 -26.69 9.90
CA ASN A 135 3.74 -27.64 9.00
C ASN A 135 3.10 -26.99 7.76
N ALA A 136 3.34 -25.69 7.53
CA ALA A 136 2.80 -24.94 6.40
C ALA A 136 3.92 -24.50 5.45
N LYS A 137 3.73 -24.72 4.15
CA LYS A 137 4.45 -24.02 3.09
C LYS A 137 3.53 -22.93 2.55
N VAL A 138 4.06 -21.71 2.45
CA VAL A 138 3.29 -20.54 2.05
C VAL A 138 3.95 -19.96 0.82
N PHE A 139 3.16 -19.76 -0.23
CA PHE A 139 3.58 -19.19 -1.49
C PHE A 139 2.75 -17.95 -1.78
N LEU A 140 3.37 -16.97 -2.44
CA LEU A 140 2.64 -15.87 -3.04
C LEU A 140 2.10 -16.32 -4.40
N THR A 141 0.84 -16.01 -4.67
CA THR A 141 0.22 -16.17 -5.99
C THR A 141 -0.03 -14.83 -6.67
N ASN A 142 -0.02 -13.75 -5.90
CA ASN A 142 -0.12 -12.38 -6.37
C ASN A 142 0.60 -11.44 -5.40
N ALA A 143 1.25 -10.43 -5.94
CA ALA A 143 1.87 -9.33 -5.19
C ALA A 143 1.87 -8.09 -6.09
N SER A 144 0.77 -7.36 -6.06
CA SER A 144 0.50 -6.21 -6.93
C SER A 144 0.44 -4.92 -6.11
N TYR A 145 0.98 -3.86 -6.68
CA TYR A 145 1.11 -2.56 -6.05
C TYR A 145 0.70 -1.47 -7.03
N ARG A 146 -0.07 -0.51 -6.54
CA ARG A 146 -0.40 0.73 -7.22
C ARG A 146 -0.17 1.90 -6.29
N MET A 147 0.54 2.91 -6.77
CA MET A 147 0.79 4.17 -6.08
C MET A 147 0.41 5.30 -7.01
N ASP A 148 -0.47 6.18 -6.58
CA ASP A 148 -0.89 7.34 -7.37
C ASP A 148 -0.56 8.64 -6.63
N TYR A 149 -0.16 9.63 -7.42
CA TYR A 149 0.25 10.95 -6.96
C TYR A 149 -0.66 12.01 -7.57
N ILE A 150 -0.85 13.10 -6.84
CA ILE A 150 -1.59 14.27 -7.31
C ILE A 150 -0.70 15.50 -7.30
N GLU A 151 -0.83 16.31 -8.33
CA GLU A 151 -0.21 17.62 -8.43
C GLU A 151 -1.10 18.65 -7.73
N LYS A 152 -0.47 19.52 -6.93
CA LYS A 152 -1.10 20.69 -6.34
C LYS A 152 -0.05 21.79 -6.13
N ASP A 153 -0.33 22.97 -6.69
CA ASP A 153 0.50 24.18 -6.54
C ASP A 153 1.97 23.99 -6.96
N GLY A 154 2.19 23.27 -8.06
CA GLY A 154 3.50 22.95 -8.63
C GLY A 154 4.24 21.80 -7.92
N LYS A 155 3.58 21.07 -7.02
CA LYS A 155 4.18 20.01 -6.20
C LYS A 155 3.37 18.73 -6.27
N TRP A 156 4.08 17.61 -6.27
CA TRP A 156 3.47 16.28 -6.31
C TRP A 156 3.42 15.63 -4.93
N TYR A 157 2.27 15.04 -4.63
CA TYR A 157 2.00 14.43 -3.32
C TYR A 157 1.43 13.04 -3.50
N TYR A 158 1.82 12.12 -2.63
CA TYR A 158 1.17 10.83 -2.46
C TYR A 158 -0.33 11.04 -2.23
N ASN A 159 -1.18 10.35 -3.00
CA ASN A 159 -2.63 10.51 -2.95
C ASN A 159 -3.36 9.19 -2.64
N TYR A 160 -2.94 8.11 -3.29
CA TYR A 160 -3.62 6.81 -3.19
C TYR A 160 -2.62 5.67 -3.30
N SER A 161 -2.87 4.59 -2.57
CA SER A 161 -2.24 3.31 -2.85
C SER A 161 -3.17 2.14 -2.64
N ARG A 162 -2.84 1.08 -3.36
CA ARG A 162 -3.45 -0.23 -3.24
C ARG A 162 -2.39 -1.31 -3.34
N ILE A 163 -2.45 -2.25 -2.43
CA ILE A 163 -1.57 -3.42 -2.37
C ILE A 163 -2.46 -4.65 -2.31
N GLU A 164 -2.23 -5.58 -3.23
CA GLU A 164 -2.95 -6.85 -3.29
C GLU A 164 -1.94 -7.99 -3.13
N LEU A 165 -2.12 -8.77 -2.07
CA LEU A 165 -1.27 -9.92 -1.75
C LEU A 165 -2.14 -11.16 -1.63
N ASP A 166 -1.87 -12.15 -2.48
CA ASP A 166 -2.56 -13.43 -2.45
C ASP A 166 -1.59 -14.54 -2.05
N PHE A 167 -2.03 -15.36 -1.10
CA PHE A 167 -1.24 -16.42 -0.52
C PHE A 167 -1.92 -17.76 -0.71
N LYS A 168 -1.12 -18.74 -1.14
CA LYS A 168 -1.50 -20.15 -1.14
C LYS A 168 -0.73 -20.87 -0.04
N ILE A 169 -1.44 -21.61 0.79
CA ILE A 169 -0.88 -22.38 1.90
C ILE A 169 -1.09 -23.86 1.66
N ASP A 170 0.02 -24.58 1.53
CA ASP A 170 0.05 -26.03 1.45
C ASP A 170 0.37 -26.60 2.84
N TRP A 171 -0.59 -27.30 3.42
CA TRP A 171 -0.45 -27.93 4.73
C TRP A 171 0.07 -29.35 4.61
N LYS A 172 1.07 -29.68 5.43
CA LYS A 172 1.52 -31.07 5.56
C LYS A 172 0.33 -31.95 5.99
N ARG A 173 0.05 -33.00 5.21
CA ARG A 173 -1.04 -33.98 5.44
C ARG A 173 -2.48 -33.47 5.25
N LYS A 174 -2.71 -32.32 4.60
CA LYS A 174 -4.04 -31.97 4.07
C LYS A 174 -4.06 -32.10 2.55
N LEU A 175 -5.18 -32.60 2.01
CA LEU A 175 -5.39 -32.75 0.56
C LEU A 175 -5.72 -31.41 -0.14
N PHE A 176 -6.24 -30.44 0.60
CA PHE A 176 -6.64 -29.14 0.07
C PHE A 176 -5.74 -28.03 0.61
N ASN A 177 -5.36 -27.12 -0.30
CA ASN A 177 -4.68 -25.87 0.03
C ASN A 177 -5.65 -24.86 0.64
N SER A 178 -5.11 -23.88 1.35
CA SER A 178 -5.85 -22.70 1.81
C SER A 178 -5.40 -21.49 1.02
N ASN A 179 -6.34 -20.68 0.53
CA ASN A 179 -6.03 -19.45 -0.20
C ASN A 179 -6.49 -18.24 0.62
N TYR A 180 -5.62 -17.24 0.73
CA TYR A 180 -5.87 -15.99 1.43
C TYR A 180 -5.65 -14.84 0.48
N TYR A 181 -6.61 -13.93 0.44
CA TYR A 181 -6.57 -12.73 -0.40
C TYR A 181 -6.54 -11.52 0.52
N THR A 182 -5.55 -10.65 0.33
CA THR A 182 -5.35 -9.46 1.18
C THR A 182 -5.32 -8.23 0.31
N VAL A 183 -6.17 -7.25 0.62
CA VAL A 183 -6.14 -5.93 0.02
C VAL A 183 -5.84 -4.90 1.10
N ILE A 184 -4.85 -4.06 0.85
CA ILE A 184 -4.51 -2.89 1.66
C ILE A 184 -4.75 -1.68 0.78
N GLU A 185 -5.53 -0.73 1.26
CA GLU A 185 -5.88 0.46 0.49
C GLU A 185 -5.77 1.68 1.40
N MET A 186 -5.09 2.72 0.92
CA MET A 186 -4.90 3.96 1.67
C MET A 186 -5.13 5.16 0.76
N VAL A 187 -6.00 6.07 1.19
CA VAL A 187 -6.37 7.26 0.42
C VAL A 187 -6.21 8.49 1.28
N VAL A 188 -5.60 9.53 0.72
CA VAL A 188 -5.53 10.85 1.34
C VAL A 188 -6.86 11.58 1.09
N THR A 189 -7.59 11.87 2.16
CA THR A 189 -8.88 12.59 2.09
C THR A 189 -8.74 14.08 2.40
N ASP A 190 -7.71 14.46 3.14
CA ASP A 190 -7.41 15.84 3.50
C ASP A 190 -5.90 15.97 3.82
N TRP A 191 -5.36 17.18 3.67
CA TRP A 191 -3.98 17.48 4.01
C TRP A 191 -3.80 18.92 4.46
N GLU A 192 -2.79 19.13 5.31
CA GLU A 192 -2.41 20.43 5.82
C GLU A 192 -0.90 20.50 6.01
N ASN A 193 -0.34 21.71 6.03
CA ASN A 193 1.07 21.89 6.35
C ASN A 193 1.32 21.57 7.81
N ALA A 194 2.35 20.77 8.08
CA ALA A 194 2.79 20.48 9.44
C ALA A 194 3.34 21.76 10.09
N THR A 195 2.71 22.22 11.17
CA THR A 195 3.25 23.27 12.05
C THR A 195 4.14 22.65 13.13
N GLU A 196 5.05 23.43 13.73
CA GLU A 196 5.96 22.94 14.79
C GLU A 196 5.23 22.28 15.98
N GLU A 197 3.97 22.67 16.21
CA GLU A 197 3.11 22.18 17.28
C GLU A 197 2.44 20.82 16.97
N LYS A 198 2.35 20.41 15.69
CA LYS A 198 1.70 19.15 15.29
C LYS A 198 2.67 17.97 15.33
N LYS A 199 3.07 17.59 16.54
CA LYS A 199 3.70 16.28 16.78
C LYS A 199 2.60 15.24 17.01
N LEU A 200 2.65 14.14 16.25
CA LEU A 200 1.84 12.96 16.51
C LEU A 200 2.09 12.48 17.95
N LYS A 201 1.03 12.35 18.73
CA LYS A 201 1.11 12.04 20.17
C LYS A 201 1.28 10.54 20.38
N ASN A 202 0.49 9.74 19.66
CA ASN A 202 0.51 8.28 19.77
C ASN A 202 0.98 7.63 18.46
N LYS A 203 2.29 7.60 18.26
CA LYS A 203 2.90 7.05 17.05
C LYS A 203 2.72 5.54 16.98
N LEU A 204 2.22 5.07 15.84
CA LEU A 204 2.22 3.66 15.48
C LEU A 204 3.63 3.17 15.21
N ARG A 205 3.93 1.96 15.66
CA ARG A 205 5.14 1.24 15.27
C ARG A 205 4.97 0.69 13.85
N PRO A 206 6.02 0.65 13.03
CA PRO A 206 5.98 -0.02 11.73
C PRO A 206 5.63 -1.51 11.79
N THR A 207 5.81 -2.16 12.94
CA THR A 207 5.45 -3.57 13.15
C THR A 207 4.00 -3.76 13.64
N VAL A 208 3.19 -2.71 13.63
CA VAL A 208 1.82 -2.76 14.14
C VAL A 208 0.96 -3.76 13.36
N ILE A 209 0.08 -4.45 14.08
CA ILE A 209 -1.01 -5.24 13.50
C ILE A 209 -2.29 -4.51 13.89
N ILE A 210 -2.86 -3.74 12.97
CA ILE A 210 -4.00 -2.85 13.25
C ILE A 210 -5.18 -3.61 13.88
N GLY A 211 -5.40 -4.86 13.47
CA GLY A 211 -6.47 -5.70 14.02
C GLY A 211 -6.25 -6.19 15.46
N ASP A 212 -5.05 -6.01 16.03
CA ASP A 212 -4.72 -6.34 17.43
C ASP A 212 -4.69 -5.08 18.32
N GLU A 213 -4.45 -3.90 17.75
CA GLU A 213 -4.47 -2.60 18.47
C GLU A 213 -5.88 -2.09 18.80
N VAL A 214 -6.91 -2.84 18.45
CA VAL A 214 -8.30 -2.42 18.62
C VAL A 214 -8.71 -2.58 20.09
N SER A 215 -8.59 -1.51 20.87
CA SER A 215 -9.40 -1.30 22.07
C SER A 215 -10.65 -0.52 21.69
N GLY A 216 -11.84 -1.13 21.87
CA GLY A 216 -13.10 -0.40 21.90
C GLY A 216 -14.16 -0.93 20.94
N PHE A 217 -15.02 -1.82 21.44
CA PHE A 217 -16.37 -1.96 20.89
C PHE A 217 -17.38 -2.25 22.00
N SER A 218 -18.20 -1.23 22.29
CA SER A 218 -19.62 -1.35 22.68
C SER A 218 -20.40 -0.02 22.55
N ASP A 219 -19.94 0.94 21.74
CA ASP A 219 -20.60 2.25 21.62
C ASP A 219 -21.31 2.43 20.25
N PRO A 220 -22.64 2.55 20.22
CA PRO A 220 -23.42 2.88 19.02
C PRO A 220 -23.06 4.23 18.37
N GLU A 221 -22.48 5.18 19.11
CA GLU A 221 -22.04 6.50 18.62
C GLU A 221 -20.57 6.55 18.19
N PHE A 222 -19.86 5.42 18.16
CA PHE A 222 -18.41 5.33 17.94
C PHE A 222 -17.85 6.19 16.79
N TRP A 223 -18.62 6.36 15.71
CA TRP A 223 -18.23 7.17 14.56
C TRP A 223 -18.63 8.65 14.63
N GLY A 224 -19.58 9.05 15.47
CA GLY A 224 -20.02 10.45 15.64
C GLY A 224 -20.18 11.18 14.30
N THR A 225 -19.38 12.23 14.08
CA THR A 225 -19.38 13.07 12.86
C THR A 225 -18.43 12.59 11.76
N TYR A 226 -17.71 11.48 11.97
CA TYR A 226 -16.70 10.97 11.05
C TYR A 226 -17.34 10.18 9.90
N ASN A 227 -16.65 10.22 8.76
CA ASN A 227 -17.03 9.48 7.57
C ASN A 227 -16.83 7.98 7.77
N VAL A 228 -17.90 7.18 7.57
CA VAL A 228 -17.87 5.72 7.69
C VAL A 228 -17.85 5.09 6.31
N ILE A 229 -16.87 4.21 6.08
CA ILE A 229 -16.83 3.33 4.92
C ILE A 229 -17.46 2.00 5.34
N GLU A 230 -18.52 1.60 4.63
CA GLU A 230 -19.13 0.29 4.86
C GLU A 230 -18.18 -0.81 4.36
N PRO A 231 -18.07 -1.93 5.10
CA PRO A 231 -17.42 -3.14 4.59
C PRO A 231 -17.99 -3.52 3.22
N GLU A 232 -17.14 -4.07 2.35
CA GLU A 232 -17.51 -4.60 1.02
C GLU A 232 -17.84 -3.55 -0.08
N LYS A 233 -17.89 -2.25 0.24
CA LYS A 233 -18.00 -1.20 -0.79
C LYS A 233 -16.61 -0.77 -1.32
N PRO A 234 -16.44 -0.57 -2.64
CA PRO A 234 -15.21 0.00 -3.20
C PRO A 234 -14.91 1.37 -2.58
N ILE A 235 -13.65 1.60 -2.20
CA ILE A 235 -13.25 2.84 -1.51
C ILE A 235 -13.59 4.09 -2.31
N GLU A 236 -13.49 4.02 -3.65
CA GLU A 236 -13.80 5.10 -4.59
C GLU A 236 -15.23 5.63 -4.42
N SER A 237 -16.18 4.71 -4.21
CA SER A 237 -17.59 5.05 -3.99
C SER A 237 -17.79 5.71 -2.62
N ALA A 238 -17.04 5.26 -1.62
CA ALA A 238 -17.05 5.87 -0.29
C ALA A 238 -16.40 7.28 -0.33
N ILE A 239 -15.29 7.45 -1.05
CA ILE A 239 -14.59 8.73 -1.22
C ILE A 239 -15.48 9.77 -1.91
N LYS A 240 -16.15 9.41 -3.01
CA LYS A 240 -17.10 10.34 -3.67
C LYS A 240 -18.17 10.86 -2.71
N LYS A 241 -18.68 9.99 -1.82
CA LYS A 241 -19.65 10.37 -0.79
C LYS A 241 -19.02 11.30 0.27
N ILE A 242 -17.80 11.01 0.69
CA ILE A 242 -17.02 11.80 1.65
C ILE A 242 -16.73 13.21 1.11
N GLN A 243 -16.20 13.31 -0.11
CA GLN A 243 -15.91 14.58 -0.78
C GLN A 243 -17.17 15.45 -0.88
N LYS A 244 -18.29 14.86 -1.32
CA LYS A 244 -19.59 15.55 -1.39
C LYS A 244 -20.10 16.04 -0.03
N GLN A 245 -19.76 15.35 1.07
CA GLN A 245 -20.12 15.80 2.43
C GLN A 245 -19.21 16.92 2.93
N LEU A 246 -17.92 16.90 2.58
CA LEU A 246 -16.97 17.97 2.89
C LEU A 246 -17.30 19.26 2.13
N GLU A 247 -17.67 19.16 0.85
CA GLU A 247 -18.10 20.30 0.03
C GLU A 247 -19.35 21.00 0.59
N LYS A 248 -20.29 20.24 1.16
CA LYS A 248 -21.52 20.78 1.78
C LYS A 248 -21.30 21.43 3.15
N ARG A 249 -20.14 21.22 3.77
CA ARG A 249 -19.76 21.80 5.07
C ARG A 249 -18.90 23.07 4.92
N LYS A 250 -18.50 23.40 3.69
CA LYS A 250 -17.98 24.73 3.32
C LYS A 250 -19.16 25.66 3.05
#